data_AF-A0A0F9WXR6-F1
#
_entry.id   AF-A0A0F9WXR6-F1
#
_cell.length_a   1.000
_cell.length_b   1.000
_cell.length_c   1.000
_cell.angle_alpha   90.00
_cell.angle_beta   90.00
_cell.angle_gamma   90.00
#
_symmetry.space_group_name_H-M   'P 1'
#
loop_
_entity.id
_entity.type
_entity.pdbx_description
1 polymer ?
#
loop_
_entity_poly.entity_id
_entity_poly.type
_entity_poly.pdbx_seq_one_letter_code
_entity_poly.pdbx_strand_id
1 'polypeptide(L)'
;MKLIDIPQMSRPGYATDHFLYMLPKTIKQYQEERLCPLNLEPDFQRVHVWTPEQQTRYMEFILRGGNSSKDFYFNCPGWQGSYDGPFELVDGKQRLAACLGFMNGTVPIFDGFYIGDFTDKPFNVLLRFHINNLKTRKEVLQWYLDINSGGVVHTADELDKVRELLEKEI
;
A
#
# COMPACT_ATOMS: atom_id res chain seq x y z
N MET A 1 3.17 -31.10 18.73
CA MET A 1 2.56 -29.88 18.14
C MET A 1 2.28 -30.17 16.67
N LYS A 2 1.04 -30.00 16.22
CA LYS A 2 0.61 -30.19 14.83
C LYS A 2 0.40 -28.83 14.17
N LEU A 3 0.51 -28.74 12.83
CA LEU A 3 0.24 -27.49 12.09
C LEU A 3 -1.19 -26.96 12.33
N ILE A 4 -2.15 -27.86 12.56
CA ILE A 4 -3.54 -27.50 12.89
C ILE A 4 -3.68 -26.82 14.26
N ASP A 5 -2.69 -26.98 15.13
CA ASP A 5 -2.66 -26.36 16.45
C ASP A 5 -2.11 -24.92 16.40
N ILE A 6 -1.60 -24.46 15.24
CA ILE A 6 -1.10 -23.10 15.06
C ILE A 6 -2.31 -22.16 14.93
N PRO A 7 -2.50 -21.22 15.88
CA PRO A 7 -3.57 -20.24 15.81
C PRO A 7 -3.52 -19.49 14.47
N GLN A 8 -4.59 -19.60 13.69
CA GLN A 8 -4.70 -18.86 12.44
C GLN A 8 -5.20 -17.45 12.78
N MET A 9 -4.55 -16.42 12.23
CA MET A 9 -5.14 -15.09 12.18
C MET A 9 -6.44 -15.14 11.37
N SER A 10 -7.36 -14.19 11.61
CA SER A 10 -8.48 -14.02 10.68
C SER A 10 -7.89 -13.78 9.29
N ARG A 11 -8.27 -14.60 8.32
CA ARG A 11 -7.83 -14.39 6.94
C ARG A 11 -8.59 -13.19 6.39
N PRO A 12 -7.95 -12.32 5.58
CA PRO A 12 -8.69 -11.31 4.85
C PRO A 12 -9.61 -12.05 3.89
N GLY A 13 -10.87 -12.15 4.28
CA GLY A 13 -11.91 -12.77 3.45
C GLY A 13 -12.29 -11.89 2.26
N TYR A 14 -11.94 -10.60 2.34
CA TYR A 14 -12.26 -9.60 1.34
C TYR A 14 -11.00 -9.00 0.73
N ALA A 15 -10.94 -9.05 -0.60
CA ALA A 15 -10.03 -8.27 -1.41
C ALA A 15 -10.79 -7.65 -2.58
N THR A 16 -10.41 -6.44 -2.97
CA THR A 16 -11.01 -5.76 -4.12
C THR A 16 -9.96 -4.96 -4.88
N ASP A 17 -10.17 -4.82 -6.18
CA ASP A 17 -9.24 -4.13 -7.07
C ASP A 17 -9.75 -2.71 -7.36
N HIS A 18 -8.87 -1.72 -7.23
CA HIS A 18 -9.13 -0.32 -7.50
C HIS A 18 -8.19 0.20 -8.58
N PHE A 19 -8.75 0.88 -9.58
CA PHE A 19 -7.93 1.59 -10.55
C PHE A 19 -7.18 2.76 -9.89
N LEU A 20 -5.90 2.92 -10.21
CA LEU A 20 -5.07 4.02 -9.71
C LEU A 20 -5.72 5.40 -9.94
N TYR A 21 -6.29 5.62 -11.13
CA TYR A 21 -6.90 6.91 -11.45
C TYR A 21 -8.16 7.23 -10.61
N MET A 22 -8.77 6.23 -9.98
CA MET A 22 -9.92 6.38 -9.08
C MET A 22 -9.50 6.51 -7.61
N LEU A 23 -8.22 6.25 -7.30
CA LEU A 23 -7.74 6.12 -5.93
C LEU A 23 -8.07 7.33 -5.04
N PRO A 24 -7.87 8.60 -5.44
CA PRO A 24 -8.22 9.73 -4.58
C PRO A 24 -9.71 9.75 -4.22
N LYS A 25 -10.59 9.41 -5.18
CA LYS A 25 -12.03 9.32 -4.95
C LYS A 25 -12.36 8.16 -4.00
N THR A 26 -11.78 6.98 -4.22
CA THR A 26 -11.99 5.80 -3.37
C THR A 26 -11.56 6.06 -1.93
N ILE A 27 -10.37 6.63 -1.72
CA ILE A 27 -9.87 6.97 -0.38
C ILE A 27 -10.78 7.99 0.30
N LYS A 28 -11.17 9.05 -0.42
CA LYS A 28 -12.09 10.05 0.12
C LYS A 28 -13.42 9.42 0.56
N GLN A 29 -14.00 8.55 -0.27
CA GLN A 29 -15.24 7.84 0.07
C GLN A 29 -15.07 7.03 1.37
N TYR A 30 -13.99 6.25 1.49
CA TYR A 30 -13.72 5.49 2.71
C TYR A 30 -13.47 6.36 3.95
N GLN A 31 -12.83 7.53 3.80
CA GLN A 31 -12.64 8.46 4.91
C GLN A 31 -13.96 9.13 5.35
N GLU A 32 -14.89 9.34 4.42
CA GLU A 32 -16.19 9.96 4.66
C GLU A 32 -17.28 8.94 5.08
N GLU A 33 -16.97 7.64 5.14
CA GLU A 33 -17.92 6.60 5.56
C GLU A 33 -18.40 6.84 7.00
N ARG A 34 -19.73 6.81 7.20
CA ARG A 34 -20.34 7.20 8.48
C ARG A 34 -20.08 6.21 9.63
N LEU A 35 -19.98 4.92 9.31
CA LEU A 35 -19.90 3.85 10.31
C LEU A 35 -18.44 3.41 10.59
N CYS A 36 -17.63 3.29 9.54
CA CYS A 36 -16.23 2.87 9.60
C CYS A 36 -15.35 3.87 8.81
N PRO A 37 -15.20 5.14 9.25
CA PRO A 37 -14.36 6.10 8.54
C PRO A 37 -12.91 5.62 8.53
N LEU A 38 -12.28 5.64 7.36
CA LEU A 38 -10.90 5.19 7.16
C LEU A 38 -9.89 6.14 7.82
N ASN A 39 -9.07 5.57 8.68
CA ASN A 39 -7.87 6.17 9.23
C ASN A 39 -6.62 5.65 8.49
N LEU A 40 -5.98 6.53 7.72
CA LEU A 40 -4.70 6.21 7.04
C LEU A 40 -3.48 6.40 7.93
N GLU A 41 -3.65 7.05 9.08
CA GLU A 41 -2.58 7.44 10.01
C GLU A 41 -2.89 6.92 11.43
N PRO A 42 -3.12 5.60 11.63
CA PRO A 42 -3.24 5.07 12.98
C PRO A 42 -1.91 5.18 13.72
N ASP A 43 -1.99 5.30 15.04
CA ASP A 43 -0.88 5.63 15.94
C ASP A 43 0.28 4.62 15.96
N PHE A 44 0.04 3.39 15.50
CA PHE A 44 1.06 2.35 15.37
C PHE A 44 1.86 2.43 14.06
N GLN A 45 1.46 3.28 13.11
CA GLN A 45 2.20 3.47 11.87
C GLN A 45 3.48 4.27 12.11
N ARG A 46 4.56 3.85 11.45
CA ARG A 46 5.76 4.68 11.30
C ARG A 46 5.46 6.00 10.59
N VAL A 47 6.32 6.99 10.78
CA VAL A 47 6.29 8.25 10.02
C VAL A 47 6.52 8.01 8.52
N HIS A 48 6.19 9.00 7.69
CA HIS A 48 6.58 9.00 6.26
C HIS A 48 8.10 9.09 6.16
N VAL A 49 8.73 8.04 5.61
CA VAL A 49 10.19 7.91 5.51
C VAL A 49 10.68 7.77 4.08
N TRP A 50 9.78 7.60 3.12
CA TRP A 50 10.16 7.61 1.71
C TRP A 50 10.54 9.00 1.26
N THR A 51 11.76 9.14 0.72
CA THR A 51 12.19 10.36 0.04
C THR A 51 11.36 10.58 -1.24
N PRO A 52 11.33 11.81 -1.78
CA PRO A 52 10.67 12.07 -3.07
C PRO A 52 11.13 11.09 -4.17
N GLU A 53 12.42 10.79 -4.23
CA GLU A 53 13.00 9.88 -5.23
C GLU A 53 12.55 8.43 -5.04
N GLN A 54 12.24 8.00 -3.81
CA GLN A 54 11.67 6.68 -3.56
C GLN A 54 10.21 6.61 -4.00
N GLN A 55 9.43 7.67 -3.77
CA GLN A 55 8.05 7.78 -4.26
C GLN A 55 8.00 7.76 -5.80
N THR A 56 8.86 8.56 -6.45
CA THR A 56 9.01 8.58 -7.91
C THR A 56 9.39 7.21 -8.46
N ARG A 57 10.44 6.57 -7.92
CA ARG A 57 10.88 5.23 -8.38
C ARG A 57 9.78 4.18 -8.27
N TYR A 58 9.02 4.19 -7.18
CA TYR A 58 7.89 3.29 -7.00
C TYR A 58 6.80 3.56 -8.06
N MET A 59 6.45 4.82 -8.29
CA MET A 59 5.43 5.17 -9.29
C MET A 59 5.85 4.77 -10.70
N GLU A 60 7.09 5.03 -11.09
CA GLU A 60 7.61 4.60 -12.39
C GLU A 60 7.62 3.08 -12.54
N PHE A 61 8.00 2.34 -11.50
CA PHE A 61 7.95 0.87 -11.52
C PHE A 61 6.53 0.36 -11.79
N ILE A 62 5.53 0.91 -11.09
CA ILE A 62 4.13 0.50 -11.25
C ILE A 62 3.60 0.88 -12.64
N LEU A 63 3.93 2.08 -13.13
CA LEU A 63 3.51 2.55 -14.46
C LEU A 63 4.17 1.78 -15.61
N ARG A 64 5.39 1.26 -15.41
CA ARG A 64 6.04 0.31 -16.34
C ARG A 64 5.42 -1.10 -16.32
N GLY A 65 4.32 -1.29 -15.59
CA GLY A 65 3.63 -2.59 -15.51
C GLY A 65 4.15 -3.52 -14.41
N GLY A 66 5.02 -3.03 -13.52
CA GLY A 66 5.51 -3.80 -12.37
C GLY A 66 4.35 -4.33 -11.54
N ASN A 67 4.34 -5.64 -11.22
CA ASN A 67 3.17 -6.30 -10.62
C ASN A 67 3.30 -6.60 -9.12
N SER A 68 4.51 -6.50 -8.56
CA SER A 68 4.71 -6.62 -7.12
C SER A 68 4.34 -5.32 -6.40
N SER A 69 4.14 -5.40 -5.09
CA SER A 69 3.92 -4.23 -4.23
C SER A 69 2.67 -3.39 -4.56
N LYS A 70 1.61 -4.01 -5.10
CA LYS A 70 0.31 -3.37 -5.38
C LYS A 70 -0.76 -3.65 -4.31
N ASP A 71 -0.40 -4.43 -3.31
CA ASP A 71 -1.28 -4.82 -2.22
C ASP A 71 -1.20 -3.83 -1.05
N PHE A 72 -2.39 -3.48 -0.56
CA PHE A 72 -2.60 -2.60 0.59
C PHE A 72 -3.46 -3.35 1.59
N TYR A 73 -3.07 -3.27 2.86
CA TYR A 73 -3.69 -4.06 3.91
C TYR A 73 -4.37 -3.14 4.90
N PHE A 74 -5.63 -3.41 5.17
CA PHE A 74 -6.46 -2.67 6.09
C PHE A 74 -7.15 -3.60 7.07
N ASN A 75 -7.66 -3.04 8.16
CA ASN A 75 -8.53 -3.75 9.10
C ASN A 75 -9.77 -2.89 9.45
N CYS A 76 -10.97 -3.45 9.39
CA CYS A 76 -12.19 -2.91 10.01
C CYS A 76 -12.89 -4.06 10.75
N PRO A 77 -12.99 -4.06 12.10
CA PRO A 77 -13.56 -5.19 12.85
C PRO A 77 -14.97 -5.60 12.41
N GLY A 78 -15.80 -4.62 12.03
CA GLY A 78 -17.15 -4.83 11.52
C GLY A 78 -17.24 -5.08 10.02
N TRP A 79 -16.13 -5.18 9.28
CA TRP A 79 -16.17 -5.36 7.82
C TRP A 79 -16.99 -6.59 7.41
N GLN A 80 -17.85 -6.42 6.40
CA GLN A 80 -18.87 -7.40 5.95
C GLN A 80 -19.89 -7.82 7.03
N GLY A 81 -20.05 -7.03 8.09
CA GLY A 81 -21.00 -7.26 9.17
C GLY A 81 -21.65 -5.95 9.61
N SER A 82 -21.37 -5.51 10.83
CA SER A 82 -21.92 -4.26 11.39
C SER A 82 -21.31 -2.99 10.78
N TYR A 83 -20.14 -3.11 10.15
CA TYR A 83 -19.29 -2.00 9.72
C TYR A 83 -18.89 -1.07 10.88
N ASP A 84 -18.81 -1.62 12.11
CA ASP A 84 -18.20 -0.92 13.23
C ASP A 84 -16.68 -0.86 13.08
N GLY A 85 -16.13 0.33 13.30
CA GLY A 85 -14.70 0.59 13.23
C GLY A 85 -13.85 0.11 14.40
N PRO A 86 -12.56 0.47 14.39
CA PRO A 86 -11.92 1.42 13.45
C PRO A 86 -11.59 0.79 12.09
N PHE A 87 -11.67 1.56 10.98
CA PHE A 87 -11.12 1.17 9.67
C PHE A 87 -9.72 1.75 9.54
N GLU A 88 -8.68 0.93 9.53
CA GLU A 88 -7.30 1.41 9.63
C GLU A 88 -6.40 0.81 8.56
N LEU A 89 -5.49 1.62 8.03
CA LEU A 89 -4.39 1.15 7.18
C LEU A 89 -3.33 0.44 8.04
N VAL A 90 -3.03 -0.81 7.70
CA VAL A 90 -2.06 -1.66 8.40
C VAL A 90 -0.75 -1.78 7.63
N ASP A 91 -0.77 -1.98 6.31
CA ASP A 91 0.45 -1.95 5.48
C ASP A 91 0.21 -1.27 4.12
N GLY A 92 1.27 -0.67 3.60
CA GLY A 92 1.27 0.04 2.31
C GLY A 92 1.29 1.56 2.42
N LYS A 93 1.49 2.14 3.62
CA LYS A 93 1.47 3.60 3.87
C LYS A 93 2.28 4.44 2.86
N GLN A 94 3.55 4.11 2.66
CA GLN A 94 4.43 4.89 1.79
C GLN A 94 4.04 4.73 0.30
N ARG A 95 3.64 3.52 -0.09
CA ARG A 95 3.15 3.20 -1.45
C ARG A 95 1.85 3.95 -1.75
N LEU A 96 0.94 4.00 -0.79
CA LEU A 96 -0.35 4.65 -0.93
C LEU A 96 -0.16 6.16 -1.04
N ALA A 97 0.74 6.72 -0.21
CA ALA A 97 1.12 8.13 -0.27
C ALA A 97 1.74 8.48 -1.63
N ALA A 98 2.62 7.65 -2.19
CA ALA A 98 3.18 7.87 -3.52
C ALA A 98 2.11 7.84 -4.62
N CYS A 99 1.17 6.87 -4.58
CA CYS A 99 0.06 6.80 -5.53
C CYS A 99 -0.86 8.02 -5.44
N LEU A 100 -1.26 8.42 -4.24
CA LEU A 100 -2.08 9.61 -4.01
C LEU A 100 -1.33 10.88 -4.43
N GLY A 101 -0.04 10.97 -4.11
CA GLY A 101 0.81 12.10 -4.48
C GLY A 101 0.93 12.26 -5.99
N PHE A 102 1.12 11.16 -6.72
CA PHE A 102 1.13 11.20 -8.20
C PHE A 102 -0.21 11.69 -8.74
N MET A 103 -1.32 11.10 -8.27
CA MET A 103 -2.66 11.47 -8.71
C MET A 103 -3.05 12.91 -8.34
N ASN A 104 -2.45 13.48 -7.30
CA ASN A 104 -2.64 14.86 -6.85
C ASN A 104 -1.62 15.84 -7.47
N GLY A 105 -0.72 15.37 -8.33
CA GLY A 105 0.28 16.22 -8.99
C GLY A 105 1.44 16.68 -8.09
N THR A 106 1.74 15.96 -7.01
CA THR A 106 2.85 16.28 -6.10
C THR A 106 4.05 15.34 -6.22
N VAL A 107 3.86 14.15 -6.78
CA VAL A 107 4.94 13.19 -7.07
C VAL A 107 5.18 13.15 -8.57
N PRO A 108 6.34 13.61 -9.07
CA PRO A 108 6.70 13.49 -10.47
C PRO A 108 7.19 12.08 -10.81
N ILE A 109 7.16 11.75 -12.09
CA ILE A 109 7.66 10.53 -12.72
C ILE A 109 8.50 10.90 -13.93
N PHE A 110 9.44 10.05 -14.37
CA PHE A 110 10.17 10.15 -15.64
C PHE A 110 10.64 11.55 -15.99
N ASP A 111 11.88 11.91 -15.68
CA ASP A 111 12.42 13.24 -16.06
C ASP A 111 11.59 14.44 -15.55
N GLY A 112 10.72 14.24 -14.56
CA GLY A 112 9.99 15.31 -13.87
C GLY A 112 8.55 15.56 -14.32
N PHE A 113 7.95 14.70 -15.15
CA PHE A 113 6.55 14.83 -15.54
C PHE A 113 5.58 14.57 -14.39
N TYR A 114 4.51 15.35 -14.32
CA TYR A 114 3.39 15.20 -13.39
C TYR A 114 2.16 14.64 -14.11
N ILE A 115 1.18 14.14 -13.36
CA ILE A 115 -0.07 13.61 -13.95
C ILE A 115 -0.77 14.59 -14.90
N GLY A 116 -0.66 15.90 -14.64
CA GLY A 116 -1.25 16.95 -15.47
C GLY A 116 -0.59 17.11 -16.85
N ASP A 117 0.62 16.58 -17.04
CA ASP A 117 1.35 16.63 -18.31
C ASP A 117 0.89 15.55 -19.31
N PHE A 118 0.10 14.58 -18.85
CA PHE A 118 -0.42 13.48 -19.66
C PHE A 118 -1.86 13.74 -20.12
N THR A 119 -2.18 13.35 -21.35
CA THR A 119 -3.52 13.51 -21.93
C THR A 119 -4.45 12.34 -21.64
N ASP A 120 -3.90 11.22 -21.18
CA ASP A 120 -4.62 9.99 -20.82
C ASP A 120 -4.53 9.71 -19.31
N LYS A 121 -5.06 8.55 -18.88
CA LYS A 121 -5.05 8.12 -17.48
C LYS A 121 -4.37 6.76 -17.35
N PRO A 122 -3.82 6.40 -16.18
CA PRO A 122 -3.21 5.10 -15.94
C PRO A 122 -4.27 3.99 -15.80
N PHE A 123 -5.01 3.69 -16.88
CA PHE A 123 -6.10 2.71 -16.89
C PHE A 123 -5.64 1.28 -16.62
N ASN A 124 -4.37 0.97 -16.90
CA ASN A 124 -3.80 -0.37 -16.74
C ASN A 124 -3.21 -0.63 -15.34
N VAL A 125 -3.35 0.31 -14.41
CA VAL A 125 -2.83 0.15 -13.05
C VAL A 125 -3.97 -0.17 -12.08
N LEU A 126 -4.01 -1.41 -11.63
CA LEU A 126 -4.87 -1.90 -10.55
C LEU A 126 -4.09 -2.01 -9.24
N LEU A 127 -4.71 -1.57 -8.15
CA LEU A 127 -4.23 -1.66 -6.78
C LEU A 127 -5.17 -2.58 -6.00
N ARG A 128 -4.65 -3.52 -5.23
CA ARG A 128 -5.46 -4.50 -4.51
C ARG A 128 -5.55 -4.14 -3.03
N PHE A 129 -6.78 -3.96 -2.54
CA PHE A 129 -7.04 -3.65 -1.15
C PHE A 129 -7.56 -4.90 -0.45
N HIS A 130 -6.83 -5.35 0.57
CA HIS A 130 -7.20 -6.45 1.45
C HIS A 130 -7.76 -5.88 2.74
N ILE A 131 -8.96 -6.30 3.13
CA ILE A 131 -9.62 -5.78 4.33
C ILE A 131 -9.90 -6.95 5.28
N ASN A 132 -9.18 -6.93 6.39
CA ASN A 132 -9.35 -7.85 7.50
C ASN A 132 -10.43 -7.38 8.47
N ASN A 133 -10.92 -8.32 9.28
CA ASN A 133 -11.91 -8.06 10.33
C ASN A 133 -11.44 -8.58 11.70
N LEU A 134 -10.12 -8.47 11.97
CA LEU A 134 -9.54 -8.76 13.28
C LEU A 134 -10.27 -7.93 14.33
N LYS A 135 -10.63 -8.57 15.45
CA LYS A 135 -11.60 -8.03 16.40
C LYS A 135 -10.97 -7.14 17.43
N THR A 136 -9.70 -7.39 17.75
CA THR A 136 -9.00 -6.68 18.81
C THR A 136 -7.83 -5.89 18.24
N ARG A 137 -7.56 -4.73 18.85
CA ARG A 137 -6.36 -3.95 18.56
C ARG A 137 -5.08 -4.76 18.73
N LYS A 138 -5.03 -5.67 19.73
CA LYS A 138 -3.88 -6.56 19.93
C LYS A 138 -3.57 -7.40 18.69
N GLU A 139 -4.59 -7.98 18.06
CA GLU A 139 -4.43 -8.76 16.84
C GLU A 139 -3.92 -7.90 15.67
N VAL A 140 -4.45 -6.68 15.53
CA VAL A 140 -4.00 -5.73 14.48
C VAL A 140 -2.53 -5.34 14.67
N LEU A 141 -2.11 -5.06 15.91
CA LEU A 141 -0.72 -4.73 16.23
C LEU A 141 0.22 -5.92 15.99
N GLN A 142 -0.19 -7.14 16.36
CA GLN A 142 0.59 -8.33 16.07
C GLN A 142 0.72 -8.54 14.56
N TRP A 143 -0.38 -8.38 13.82
CA TRP A 143 -0.37 -8.48 12.36
C TRP A 143 0.55 -7.42 11.72
N TYR A 144 0.53 -6.19 12.22
CA TYR A 144 1.45 -5.13 11.80
C TYR A 144 2.91 -5.55 11.98
N LEU A 145 3.26 -6.09 13.15
CA LEU A 145 4.63 -6.56 13.43
C LEU A 145 5.02 -7.69 12.48
N ASP A 146 4.16 -8.71 12.35
CA ASP A 146 4.44 -9.91 11.56
C ASP A 146 4.77 -9.60 10.09
N ILE A 147 4.07 -8.64 9.48
CA ILE A 147 4.29 -8.27 8.07
C ILE A 147 5.42 -7.24 7.88
N ASN A 148 5.79 -6.46 8.91
CA ASN A 148 6.77 -5.37 8.78
C ASN A 148 8.16 -5.70 9.37
N SER A 149 8.31 -6.71 10.23
CA SER A 149 9.59 -7.04 10.86
C SER A 149 10.35 -8.20 10.21
N GLY A 150 9.75 -8.92 9.27
CA GLY A 150 10.33 -10.12 8.67
C GLY A 150 11.34 -9.88 7.54
N GLY A 151 11.38 -8.68 6.96
CA GLY A 151 12.23 -8.35 5.80
C GLY A 151 13.49 -7.58 6.18
N VAL A 152 14.60 -7.90 5.53
CA VAL A 152 15.81 -7.08 5.53
C VAL A 152 15.83 -6.27 4.23
N VAL A 153 15.95 -4.94 4.33
CA VAL A 153 16.11 -4.08 3.16
C VAL A 153 17.51 -4.31 2.59
N HIS A 154 17.61 -4.48 1.27
CA HIS A 154 18.89 -4.60 0.59
C HIS A 154 19.80 -3.42 0.92
N THR A 155 21.07 -3.73 1.16
CA THR A 155 22.12 -2.72 1.34
C THR A 155 22.36 -1.96 0.03
N ALA A 156 23.00 -0.79 0.12
CA ALA A 156 23.38 -0.02 -1.07
C ALA A 156 24.28 -0.85 -2.00
N ASP A 157 25.30 -1.51 -1.44
CA ASP A 157 26.25 -2.36 -2.16
C ASP A 157 25.56 -3.51 -2.92
N GLU A 158 24.56 -4.15 -2.31
CA GLU A 158 23.77 -5.21 -2.96
C GLU A 158 22.98 -4.68 -4.16
N LEU A 159 22.44 -3.46 -4.05
CA LEU A 159 21.73 -2.81 -5.16
C LEU A 159 22.69 -2.28 -6.23
N ASP A 160 23.88 -1.77 -5.84
CA ASP A 160 24.90 -1.29 -6.76
C ASP A 160 25.42 -2.41 -7.66
N LYS A 161 25.62 -3.60 -7.10
CA LYS A 161 25.92 -4.80 -7.90
C LYS A 161 24.88 -5.04 -9.00
N VAL A 162 23.59 -4.83 -8.72
CA VAL A 162 22.52 -5.01 -9.73
C VAL A 162 22.56 -3.88 -10.76
N ARG A 163 22.88 -2.64 -10.37
CA ARG A 163 23.06 -1.51 -11.29
C ARG A 163 24.21 -1.76 -12.28
N GLU A 164 25.37 -2.21 -11.79
CA GLU A 164 26.52 -2.56 -12.63
C GLU A 164 26.23 -3.70 -13.61
N LEU A 165 25.36 -4.66 -13.24
CA LEU A 165 24.90 -5.69 -14.15
C LEU A 165 24.01 -5.10 -15.25
N LEU A 166 23.08 -4.22 -14.88
CA LEU A 166 22.18 -3.57 -15.84
C LEU A 166 22.95 -2.73 -16.87
N GLU A 167 24.00 -2.02 -16.47
CA GLU A 167 24.85 -1.23 -17.39
C GLU A 167 25.55 -2.07 -18.45
N LYS A 168 25.78 -3.38 -18.20
CA LYS A 168 26.45 -4.29 -19.13
C LYS A 168 25.50 -4.92 -20.16
N GLU A 169 24.19 -4.80 -19.96
CA GLU A 169 23.16 -5.31 -20.87
C GLU A 169 22.75 -4.28 -21.95
N ILE A 170 23.36 -3.09 -21.92
CA ILE A 170 23.16 -1.97 -22.86
C ILE A 170 24.31 -1.94 -23.87
#